data_AF-A0A963ASQ5-F1
#
_entry.id   AF-A0A963ASQ5-F1
#
_cell.length_a   1.000
_cell.length_b   1.000
_cell.length_c   1.000
_cell.angle_alpha   90.00
_cell.angle_beta   90.00
_cell.angle_gamma   90.00
#
_symmetry.space_group_name_H-M   'P 1'
#
loop_
_entity.id
_entity.type
_entity.pdbx_description
1 polymer ?
#
loop_
_entity_poly.entity_id
_entity_poly.type
_entity_poly.pdbx_seq_one_letter_code
_entity_poly.pdbx_strand_id
1 'polypeptide(L)'
;ALASAGIRARRGAGEDLYAWLLPWFNPNPAPADGDPDRLLEIAPYPGDEDLPYGYDFAERLTLGMPRSDNATATWWFDGLPHTLVTVQGLRRAPEIGHMTGERQAGDHVFALFDRLPEHTVMVLTLTLRPQDLTRNHINQVRRAAVGDSAEAALTREDADAVEREMAQGNKLYPLSIAFYLRGDDLNDLRTNTNHLNALLLPNG
;
A
#
# COMPACT_ATOMS: atom_id res chain seq x y z
N ALA A 1 7.59 18.71 15.14
CA ALA A 1 7.05 18.84 13.78
C ALA A 1 5.59 18.38 13.71
N LEU A 2 5.25 17.12 13.94
CA LEU A 2 3.86 16.65 13.89
C LEU A 2 2.99 17.18 15.06
N ALA A 3 3.51 17.09 16.30
CA ALA A 3 2.79 17.60 17.48
C ALA A 3 2.54 19.13 17.45
N SER A 4 3.45 19.90 16.84
CA SER A 4 3.33 21.35 16.67
C SER A 4 2.26 21.75 15.64
N ALA A 5 1.87 20.83 14.74
CA ALA A 5 0.75 21.02 13.82
C ALA A 5 -0.60 20.54 14.40
N GLY A 6 -0.64 20.22 15.71
CA GLY A 6 -1.83 19.68 16.37
C GLY A 6 -2.06 18.18 16.11
N ILE A 7 -1.21 17.53 15.31
CA ILE A 7 -1.32 16.11 14.99
C ILE A 7 -0.75 15.29 16.15
N ARG A 8 -1.62 14.53 16.81
CA ARG A 8 -1.25 13.64 17.92
C ARG A 8 -1.17 12.21 17.42
N ALA A 9 -0.12 11.50 17.83
CA ALA A 9 -0.01 10.06 17.63
C ALA A 9 -0.41 9.36 18.93
N ARG A 10 -1.17 8.27 18.81
CA ARG A 10 -1.42 7.33 19.91
C ARG A 10 -1.15 5.92 19.41
N ARG A 11 -0.88 5.01 20.34
CA ARG A 11 -0.86 3.57 20.03
C ARG A 11 -2.29 3.14 19.71
N GLY A 12 -2.48 2.48 18.57
CA GLY A 12 -3.74 1.83 18.23
C GLY A 12 -3.95 0.56 19.06
N ALA A 13 -5.21 0.24 19.34
CA ALA A 13 -5.67 -1.00 19.95
C ALA A 13 -6.23 -1.97 18.88
N GLY A 14 -6.63 -3.18 19.30
CA GLY A 14 -7.28 -4.14 18.40
C GLY A 14 -8.58 -3.59 17.80
N GLU A 15 -9.33 -2.82 18.59
CA GLU A 15 -10.55 -2.12 18.13
C GLU A 15 -10.29 -1.16 16.97
N ASP A 16 -9.21 -0.38 17.02
CA ASP A 16 -8.88 0.57 15.94
C ASP A 16 -8.57 -0.16 14.63
N LEU A 17 -7.85 -1.28 14.73
CA LEU A 17 -7.51 -2.10 13.58
C LEU A 17 -8.75 -2.79 13.01
N TYR A 18 -9.62 -3.30 13.90
CA TYR A 18 -10.87 -3.94 13.53
C TYR A 18 -11.81 -2.96 12.82
N ALA A 19 -12.04 -1.78 13.40
CA ALA A 19 -12.89 -0.74 12.83
C ALA A 19 -12.39 -0.26 11.46
N TRP A 20 -11.08 -0.26 11.24
CA TRP A 20 -10.51 0.11 9.95
C TRP A 20 -10.61 -1.00 8.89
N LEU A 21 -10.31 -2.25 9.26
CA LEU A 21 -10.24 -3.36 8.31
C LEU A 21 -11.61 -3.98 8.00
N LEU A 22 -12.55 -3.99 8.95
CA LEU A 22 -13.87 -4.60 8.77
C LEU A 22 -14.61 -4.09 7.51
N PRO A 23 -14.79 -2.78 7.29
CA PRO A 23 -15.46 -2.29 6.08
C PRO A 23 -14.65 -2.50 4.80
N TRP A 24 -13.32 -2.64 4.89
CA TRP A 24 -12.48 -2.93 3.72
C TRP A 24 -12.69 -4.36 3.21
N PHE A 25 -12.77 -5.32 4.12
CA PHE A 25 -13.02 -6.73 3.79
C PHE A 25 -14.50 -7.04 3.52
N ASN A 26 -15.41 -6.14 3.90
CA ASN A 26 -16.84 -6.25 3.63
C ASN A 26 -17.35 -4.97 2.93
N PRO A 27 -16.96 -4.76 1.66
CA PRO A 27 -17.24 -3.52 0.93
C PRO A 27 -18.69 -3.38 0.44
N ASN A 28 -19.48 -4.46 0.46
CA ASN A 28 -20.89 -4.48 0.09
C ASN A 28 -21.66 -5.49 0.98
N PRO A 29 -21.72 -5.22 2.29
CA PRO A 29 -22.15 -6.22 3.27
C PRO A 29 -23.66 -6.45 3.20
N ALA A 30 -24.07 -7.67 2.82
CA ALA A 30 -25.48 -8.05 2.82
C ALA A 30 -26.21 -7.85 4.17
N PRO A 31 -25.59 -8.11 5.34
CA PRO A 31 -26.23 -7.85 6.64
C PRO A 31 -26.55 -6.37 6.91
N ALA A 32 -25.89 -5.44 6.22
CA ALA A 32 -26.08 -4.00 6.38
C ALA A 32 -26.68 -3.35 5.13
N ASP A 33 -27.45 -4.11 4.33
CA ASP A 33 -28.07 -3.64 3.08
C ASP A 33 -27.07 -3.01 2.08
N GLY A 34 -25.82 -3.48 2.10
CA GLY A 34 -24.75 -2.99 1.24
C GLY A 34 -24.01 -1.75 1.76
N ASP A 35 -24.30 -1.29 2.98
CA ASP A 35 -23.66 -0.11 3.60
C ASP A 35 -22.54 -0.51 4.59
N PRO A 36 -21.25 -0.33 4.24
CA PRO A 36 -20.13 -0.67 5.12
C PRO A 36 -20.05 0.18 6.39
N ASP A 37 -20.58 1.41 6.39
CA ASP A 37 -20.46 2.32 7.54
C ASP A 37 -21.30 1.85 8.73
N ARG A 38 -22.33 1.03 8.47
CA ARG A 38 -23.21 0.44 9.49
C ARG A 38 -22.67 -0.87 10.06
N LEU A 39 -21.56 -1.40 9.55
CA LEU A 39 -21.04 -2.70 9.95
C LEU A 39 -20.74 -2.79 11.45
N LEU A 40 -20.21 -1.72 12.05
CA LEU A 40 -19.88 -1.72 13.48
C LEU A 40 -21.12 -1.74 14.40
N GLU A 41 -22.29 -1.37 13.89
CA GLU A 41 -23.56 -1.51 14.64
C GLU A 41 -24.00 -2.98 14.72
N ILE A 42 -23.67 -3.77 13.70
CA ILE A 42 -24.13 -5.14 13.51
C ILE A 42 -23.08 -6.16 13.99
N ALA A 43 -21.81 -5.86 13.72
CA ALA A 43 -20.63 -6.64 14.10
C ALA A 43 -19.67 -5.73 14.89
N PRO A 44 -20.00 -5.39 16.15
CA PRO A 44 -19.13 -4.57 16.99
C PRO A 44 -17.85 -5.32 17.37
N TYR A 45 -16.83 -4.56 17.78
CA TYR A 45 -15.61 -5.15 18.31
C TYR A 45 -15.92 -6.00 19.56
N PRO A 46 -15.51 -7.27 19.61
CA PRO A 46 -15.85 -8.16 20.72
C PRO A 46 -15.11 -7.88 22.03
N GLY A 47 -14.12 -6.97 22.02
CA GLY A 47 -13.18 -6.80 23.11
C GLY A 47 -11.99 -7.77 23.04
N ASP A 48 -11.06 -7.57 23.97
CA ASP A 48 -9.79 -8.34 24.08
C ASP A 48 -9.83 -9.40 25.20
N GLU A 49 -10.87 -9.40 26.03
CA GLU A 49 -11.01 -10.25 27.21
C GLU A 49 -11.98 -11.42 26.95
N ASP A 50 -11.81 -12.53 27.68
CA ASP A 50 -12.69 -13.71 27.66
C ASP A 50 -13.00 -14.29 26.25
N LEU A 51 -12.00 -14.22 25.35
CA LEU A 51 -12.12 -14.74 23.99
C LEU A 51 -12.21 -16.28 23.97
N PRO A 52 -13.03 -16.86 23.08
CA PRO A 52 -13.18 -18.31 22.98
C PRO A 52 -11.87 -18.98 22.57
N TYR A 53 -11.71 -20.24 22.97
CA TYR A 53 -10.58 -21.06 22.54
C TYR A 53 -10.55 -21.17 21.01
N GLY A 54 -9.38 -20.92 20.41
CA GLY A 54 -9.21 -20.88 18.95
C GLY A 54 -9.58 -19.54 18.31
N TYR A 55 -9.72 -18.46 19.10
CA TYR A 55 -9.89 -17.11 18.58
C TYR A 55 -8.83 -16.77 17.51
N ASP A 56 -9.29 -16.43 16.31
CA ASP A 56 -8.51 -15.79 15.27
C ASP A 56 -9.13 -14.42 14.93
N PHE A 57 -8.31 -13.38 15.01
CA PHE A 57 -8.70 -12.02 14.65
C PHE A 57 -9.09 -11.92 13.17
N ALA A 58 -8.36 -12.62 12.29
CA ALA A 58 -8.57 -12.53 10.84
C ALA A 58 -9.93 -13.10 10.42
N GLU A 59 -10.39 -14.18 11.06
CA GLU A 59 -11.70 -14.79 10.78
C GLU A 59 -12.89 -13.84 11.03
N ARG A 60 -12.71 -12.82 11.88
CA ARG A 60 -13.76 -11.84 12.19
C ARG A 60 -13.84 -10.69 11.20
N LEU A 61 -12.83 -10.52 10.34
CA LEU A 61 -12.77 -9.42 9.39
C LEU A 61 -13.59 -9.70 8.14
N THR A 62 -13.89 -10.96 7.82
CA THR A 62 -14.65 -11.36 6.62
C THR A 62 -15.99 -11.97 7.02
N LEU A 63 -17.07 -11.21 6.88
CA LEU A 63 -18.44 -11.66 7.12
C LEU A 63 -18.99 -12.45 5.93
N GLY A 64 -18.54 -12.10 4.71
CA GLY A 64 -18.74 -12.88 3.50
C GLY A 64 -17.53 -13.79 3.19
N MET A 65 -17.77 -14.89 2.48
CA MET A 65 -16.67 -15.78 2.06
C MET A 65 -15.89 -15.13 0.90
N PRO A 66 -14.59 -14.79 1.09
CA PRO A 66 -13.79 -14.23 0.02
C PRO A 66 -13.49 -15.27 -1.06
N ARG A 67 -13.32 -14.82 -2.30
CA ARG A 67 -12.94 -15.68 -3.43
C ARG A 67 -11.69 -15.16 -4.11
N SER A 68 -10.70 -16.01 -4.32
CA SER A 68 -9.56 -15.73 -5.19
C SER A 68 -9.77 -16.33 -6.57
N ASP A 69 -9.39 -15.61 -7.62
CA ASP A 69 -9.39 -16.09 -9.00
C ASP A 69 -8.03 -15.83 -9.65
N ASN A 70 -7.31 -16.91 -9.93
CA ASN A 70 -5.96 -16.83 -10.50
C ASN A 70 -5.96 -16.46 -12.00
N ALA A 71 -7.02 -16.78 -12.75
CA ALA A 71 -7.06 -16.48 -14.18
C ALA A 71 -7.17 -14.97 -14.43
N THR A 72 -7.85 -14.27 -13.53
CA THR A 72 -8.00 -12.80 -13.56
C THR A 72 -7.05 -12.08 -12.60
N ALA A 73 -6.28 -12.81 -11.78
CA ALA A 73 -5.43 -12.28 -10.72
C ALA A 73 -6.19 -11.33 -9.76
N THR A 74 -7.38 -11.75 -9.34
CA THR A 74 -8.26 -10.95 -8.47
C THR A 74 -8.64 -11.67 -7.18
N TRP A 75 -8.95 -10.87 -6.17
CA TRP A 75 -9.72 -11.28 -4.99
C TRP A 75 -11.10 -10.65 -5.04
N TRP A 76 -12.08 -11.30 -4.45
CA TRP A 76 -13.46 -10.84 -4.42
C TRP A 76 -13.94 -10.80 -2.98
N PHE A 77 -14.41 -9.63 -2.57
CA PHE A 77 -15.03 -9.37 -1.27
C PHE A 77 -16.44 -8.85 -1.54
N ASP A 78 -17.46 -9.48 -0.97
CA ASP A 78 -18.88 -9.17 -1.22
C ASP A 78 -19.28 -9.06 -2.71
N GLY A 79 -18.66 -9.89 -3.56
CA GLY A 79 -18.91 -9.88 -4.99
C GLY A 79 -18.23 -8.73 -5.76
N LEU A 80 -17.42 -7.90 -5.09
CA LEU A 80 -16.66 -6.83 -5.73
C LEU A 80 -15.20 -7.25 -6.00
N PRO A 81 -14.71 -7.18 -7.24
CA PRO A 81 -13.35 -7.56 -7.59
C PRO A 81 -12.31 -6.55 -7.12
N HIS A 82 -11.19 -7.07 -6.62
CA HIS A 82 -10.04 -6.33 -6.13
C HIS A 82 -8.75 -6.84 -6.76
N THR A 83 -7.78 -5.95 -6.95
CA THR A 83 -6.42 -6.31 -7.38
C THR A 83 -5.36 -5.45 -6.68
N LEU A 84 -4.09 -5.82 -6.85
CA LEU A 84 -2.94 -5.12 -6.29
C LEU A 84 -2.03 -4.64 -7.41
N VAL A 85 -1.76 -3.33 -7.44
CA VAL A 85 -0.76 -2.74 -8.34
C VAL A 85 0.48 -2.39 -7.52
N THR A 86 1.61 -2.99 -7.86
CA THR A 86 2.90 -2.75 -7.19
C THR A 86 3.70 -1.70 -7.94
N VAL A 87 4.33 -0.78 -7.21
CA VAL A 87 5.28 0.18 -7.78
C VAL A 87 6.64 -0.51 -7.91
N GLN A 88 7.10 -0.67 -9.16
CA GLN A 88 8.35 -1.39 -9.46
C GLN A 88 9.60 -0.54 -9.22
N GLY A 89 9.47 0.78 -9.26
CA GLY A 89 10.58 1.70 -9.04
C GLY A 89 10.13 3.14 -9.16
N LEU A 90 10.90 4.03 -8.54
CA LEU A 90 10.72 5.47 -8.68
C LEU A 90 11.74 5.99 -9.70
N ARG A 91 11.30 6.85 -10.62
CA ARG A 91 12.18 7.48 -11.62
C ARG A 91 12.95 8.66 -11.04
N ARG A 92 12.43 9.25 -9.97
CA ARG A 92 13.04 10.38 -9.25
C ARG A 92 12.77 10.26 -7.76
N ALA A 93 13.61 10.92 -6.96
CA ALA A 93 13.38 11.02 -5.53
C ALA A 93 12.04 11.77 -5.28
N PRO A 94 11.14 11.21 -4.45
CA PRO A 94 9.87 11.85 -4.16
C PRO A 94 10.09 13.08 -3.28
N GLU A 95 9.40 14.16 -3.60
CA GLU A 95 9.42 15.40 -2.82
C GLU A 95 8.56 15.29 -1.54
N ILE A 96 8.70 16.23 -0.61
CA ILE A 96 7.82 16.31 0.55
C ILE A 96 6.38 16.50 0.07
N GLY A 97 5.45 15.67 0.58
CA GLY A 97 4.06 15.69 0.14
C GLY A 97 3.84 15.18 -1.28
N HIS A 98 4.74 14.36 -1.84
CA HIS A 98 4.61 13.88 -3.22
C HIS A 98 3.24 13.25 -3.55
N MET A 99 2.70 12.46 -2.62
CA MET A 99 1.38 11.82 -2.78
C MET A 99 0.24 12.67 -2.22
N THR A 100 0.46 13.26 -1.05
CA THR A 100 -0.61 13.84 -0.20
C THR A 100 -0.60 15.37 -0.14
N GLY A 101 0.44 16.01 -0.67
CA GLY A 101 0.54 17.45 -0.72
C GLY A 101 -0.26 18.00 -1.89
N GLU A 102 -1.07 19.01 -1.60
CA GLU A 102 -1.80 19.77 -2.62
C GLU A 102 -0.83 20.50 -3.55
N ARG A 103 -1.06 20.37 -4.87
CA ARG A 103 -0.26 21.02 -5.91
C ARG A 103 -1.18 21.74 -6.87
N GLN A 104 -0.75 22.91 -7.32
CA GLN A 104 -1.45 23.63 -8.36
C GLN A 104 -1.22 22.94 -9.71
N ALA A 105 -2.30 22.61 -10.41
CA ALA A 105 -2.29 22.09 -11.77
C ALA A 105 -3.35 22.84 -12.60
N GLY A 106 -2.89 23.81 -13.39
CA GLY A 106 -3.78 24.77 -14.04
C GLY A 106 -4.52 25.62 -13.01
N ASP A 107 -5.86 25.62 -13.10
CA ASP A 107 -6.75 26.37 -12.21
C ASP A 107 -7.20 25.57 -10.97
N HIS A 108 -6.74 24.33 -10.83
CA HIS A 108 -7.13 23.45 -9.73
C HIS A 108 -5.96 23.19 -8.77
N VAL A 109 -6.31 22.94 -7.51
CA VAL A 109 -5.39 22.52 -6.45
C VAL A 109 -5.87 21.17 -5.93
N PHE A 110 -5.03 20.15 -6.01
CA PHE A 110 -5.35 18.79 -5.56
C PHE A 110 -4.09 18.05 -5.12
N ALA A 111 -4.22 17.06 -4.23
CA ALA A 111 -3.17 16.08 -4.02
C ALA A 111 -3.22 15.00 -5.11
N LEU A 112 -2.09 14.34 -5.39
CA LEU A 112 -2.07 13.21 -6.34
C LEU A 112 -3.00 12.09 -5.86
N PHE A 113 -3.07 11.89 -4.54
CA PHE A 113 -3.94 10.90 -3.91
C PHE A 113 -5.43 11.11 -4.22
N ASP A 114 -5.89 12.36 -4.27
CA ASP A 114 -7.30 12.70 -4.52
C ASP A 114 -7.76 12.35 -5.93
N ARG A 115 -6.81 12.12 -6.84
CA ARG A 115 -7.09 11.74 -8.23
C ARG A 115 -7.11 10.25 -8.46
N LEU A 116 -6.66 9.46 -7.48
CA LEU A 116 -6.71 8.01 -7.58
C LEU A 116 -8.17 7.55 -7.71
N PRO A 117 -8.42 6.38 -8.32
CA PRO A 117 -9.75 5.80 -8.34
C PRO A 117 -10.34 5.71 -6.93
N GLU A 118 -11.66 5.85 -6.82
CA GLU A 118 -12.35 5.70 -5.54
C GLU A 118 -12.02 4.34 -4.91
N HIS A 119 -12.00 4.31 -3.57
CA HIS A 119 -11.67 3.12 -2.77
C HIS A 119 -10.24 2.59 -2.93
N THR A 120 -9.35 3.34 -3.59
CA THR A 120 -7.92 3.00 -3.64
C THR A 120 -7.29 3.06 -2.24
N VAL A 121 -6.59 2.00 -1.85
CA VAL A 121 -5.79 1.96 -0.62
C VAL A 121 -4.33 1.85 -0.98
N MET A 122 -3.54 2.89 -0.68
CA MET A 122 -2.09 2.83 -0.80
C MET A 122 -1.48 2.19 0.44
N VAL A 123 -0.57 1.24 0.21
CA VAL A 123 0.21 0.59 1.25
C VAL A 123 1.68 0.85 1.00
N LEU A 124 2.36 1.28 2.07
CA LEU A 124 3.79 1.50 2.10
C LEU A 124 4.39 0.61 3.18
N THR A 125 5.25 -0.32 2.78
CA THR A 125 5.88 -1.30 3.66
C THR A 125 7.36 -1.00 3.76
N LEU A 126 7.78 -0.51 4.93
CA LEU A 126 9.18 -0.31 5.28
C LEU A 126 9.69 -1.52 6.06
N THR A 127 10.71 -2.21 5.55
CA THR A 127 11.29 -3.35 6.27
C THR A 127 12.55 -2.93 7.03
N LEU A 128 12.47 -2.98 8.37
CA LEU A 128 13.63 -2.74 9.23
C LEU A 128 14.52 -3.98 9.24
N ARG A 129 15.71 -3.88 8.65
CA ARG A 129 16.71 -4.95 8.62
C ARG A 129 18.07 -4.47 9.13
N PRO A 130 18.88 -5.38 9.72
CA PRO A 130 20.29 -5.11 9.99
C PRO A 130 21.02 -4.59 8.74
N GLN A 131 21.80 -3.53 8.92
CA GLN A 131 22.38 -2.77 7.81
C GLN A 131 23.51 -3.51 7.10
N ASP A 132 24.20 -4.40 7.80
CA ASP A 132 25.19 -5.33 7.26
C ASP A 132 24.57 -6.28 6.24
N LEU A 133 23.39 -6.84 6.52
CA LEU A 133 22.67 -7.70 5.57
C LEU A 133 22.26 -6.93 4.32
N THR A 134 21.72 -5.71 4.49
CA THR A 134 21.36 -4.84 3.36
C THR A 134 22.60 -4.48 2.53
N ARG A 135 23.71 -4.11 3.16
CA ARG A 135 24.98 -3.81 2.48
C ARG A 135 25.53 -5.01 1.71
N ASN A 136 25.47 -6.20 2.31
CA ASN A 136 25.92 -7.43 1.66
C ASN A 136 25.08 -7.76 0.42
N HIS A 137 23.77 -7.53 0.48
CA HIS A 137 22.89 -7.70 -0.67
C HIS A 137 23.25 -6.74 -1.81
N ILE A 138 23.45 -5.45 -1.53
CA ILE A 138 23.87 -4.45 -2.53
C ILE A 138 25.22 -4.82 -3.15
N ASN A 139 26.19 -5.26 -2.33
CA ASN A 139 27.47 -5.77 -2.82
C ASN A 139 27.31 -6.95 -3.79
N GLN A 140 26.38 -7.85 -3.50
CA GLN A 140 26.08 -9.00 -4.37
C GLN A 140 25.46 -8.54 -5.70
N VAL A 141 24.52 -7.59 -5.67
CA VAL A 141 23.92 -6.98 -6.86
C VAL A 141 25.00 -6.33 -7.72
N ARG A 142 25.90 -5.53 -7.13
CA ARG A 142 27.02 -4.90 -7.83
C ARG A 142 27.93 -5.92 -8.51
N ARG A 143 28.28 -7.01 -7.82
CA ARG A 143 29.13 -8.09 -8.37
C ARG A 143 28.43 -8.88 -9.47
N ALA A 144 27.10 -9.03 -9.39
CA ALA A 144 26.30 -9.72 -10.39
C ALA A 144 26.03 -8.87 -11.64
N ALA A 145 26.07 -7.54 -11.51
CA ALA A 145 26.02 -6.61 -12.63
C ALA A 145 27.36 -6.64 -13.39
N VAL A 146 27.62 -7.72 -14.13
CA VAL A 146 28.80 -7.94 -14.98
C VAL A 146 28.45 -7.78 -16.46
N GLY A 147 29.42 -7.32 -17.25
CA GLY A 147 29.27 -7.08 -18.69
C GLY A 147 29.08 -5.61 -19.06
N ASP A 148 29.08 -5.35 -20.38
CA ASP A 148 29.04 -4.00 -20.98
C ASP A 148 27.64 -3.59 -21.45
N SER A 149 26.58 -4.28 -20.99
CA SER A 149 25.22 -3.85 -21.28
C SER A 149 24.89 -2.54 -20.54
N ALA A 150 24.05 -1.70 -21.16
CA ALA A 150 23.59 -0.46 -20.53
C ALA A 150 22.89 -0.72 -19.19
N GLU A 151 22.13 -1.81 -19.08
CA GLU A 151 21.46 -2.21 -17.84
C GLU A 151 22.44 -2.60 -16.73
N ALA A 152 23.52 -3.32 -17.06
CA ALA A 152 24.57 -3.65 -16.10
C ALA A 152 25.35 -2.41 -15.65
N ALA A 153 25.56 -1.44 -16.54
CA ALA A 153 26.19 -0.17 -16.20
C ALA A 153 25.34 0.65 -15.21
N LEU A 154 24.04 0.81 -15.49
CA LEU A 154 23.10 1.50 -14.59
C LEU A 154 23.00 0.82 -13.23
N THR A 155 22.88 -0.51 -13.20
CA THR A 155 22.83 -1.27 -11.93
C THR A 155 24.07 -1.08 -11.07
N ARG A 156 25.26 -0.96 -11.69
CA ARG A 156 26.51 -0.65 -10.98
C ARG A 156 26.52 0.77 -10.44
N GLU A 157 26.07 1.74 -11.24
CA GLU A 157 25.97 3.14 -10.83
C GLU A 157 25.04 3.32 -9.64
N ASP A 158 23.87 2.67 -9.66
CA ASP A 158 22.91 2.68 -8.56
C ASP A 158 23.49 2.05 -7.29
N ALA A 159 24.19 0.91 -7.42
CA ALA A 159 24.84 0.27 -6.28
C ALA A 159 25.95 1.15 -5.67
N ASP A 160 26.73 1.85 -6.49
CA ASP A 160 27.76 2.78 -6.02
C ASP A 160 27.16 4.01 -5.35
N ALA A 161 26.04 4.55 -5.85
CA ALA A 161 25.31 5.63 -5.20
C ALA A 161 24.83 5.22 -3.81
N VAL A 162 24.25 4.02 -3.68
CA VAL A 162 23.82 3.46 -2.40
C VAL A 162 25.01 3.28 -1.44
N GLU A 163 26.14 2.76 -1.91
CA GLU A 163 27.34 2.62 -1.07
C GLU A 163 27.85 3.96 -0.52
N ARG A 164 27.82 5.03 -1.35
CA ARG A 164 28.20 6.38 -0.91
C ARG A 164 27.29 6.91 0.19
N GLU A 165 25.98 6.77 0.02
CA GLU A 165 25.00 7.15 1.05
C GLU A 165 25.24 6.39 2.36
N MET A 166 25.47 5.08 2.28
CA MET A 166 25.77 4.26 3.45
C MET A 166 27.10 4.63 4.13
N ALA A 167 28.09 5.10 3.37
CA ALA A 167 29.37 5.57 3.89
C ALA A 167 29.24 6.91 4.63
N GLN A 168 28.30 7.77 4.21
CA GLN A 168 27.96 9.03 4.89
C GLN A 168 27.15 8.82 6.19
N GLY A 169 26.78 7.58 6.51
CA GLY A 169 26.04 7.21 7.71
C GLY A 169 24.54 7.04 7.49
N ASN A 170 24.04 7.23 6.26
CA ASN A 170 22.63 7.04 5.95
C ASN A 170 22.27 5.55 5.99
N LYS A 171 21.06 5.27 6.50
CA LYS A 171 20.54 3.91 6.64
C LYS A 171 19.70 3.57 5.42
N LEU A 172 19.93 2.39 4.86
CA LEU A 172 19.12 1.88 3.76
C LEU A 172 18.05 0.93 4.30
N TYR A 173 16.80 1.22 3.99
CA TYR A 173 15.65 0.40 4.36
C TYR A 173 14.86 0.05 3.10
N PRO A 174 14.67 -1.25 2.81
CA PRO A 174 13.80 -1.67 1.73
C PRO A 174 12.39 -1.12 1.92
N LEU A 175 11.89 -0.47 0.88
CA LEU A 175 10.57 0.13 0.80
C LEU A 175 9.80 -0.53 -0.34
N SER A 176 8.57 -0.95 -0.08
CA SER A 176 7.64 -1.37 -1.13
C SER A 176 6.41 -0.48 -1.07
N ILE A 177 5.94 -0.03 -2.23
CA ILE A 177 4.71 0.74 -2.38
C ILE A 177 3.77 -0.06 -3.27
N ALA A 178 2.52 -0.17 -2.85
CA ALA A 178 1.48 -0.80 -3.64
C ALA A 178 0.13 -0.11 -3.44
N PHE A 179 -0.79 -0.35 -4.35
CA PHE A 179 -2.14 0.18 -4.33
C PHE A 179 -3.12 -0.97 -4.50
N TYR A 180 -3.99 -1.15 -3.51
CA TYR A 180 -5.17 -1.99 -3.66
C TYR A 180 -6.24 -1.20 -4.39
N LEU A 181 -6.81 -1.81 -5.42
CA LEU A 181 -7.90 -1.26 -6.21
C LEU A 181 -9.12 -2.15 -6.09
N ARG A 182 -10.29 -1.52 -6.16
CA ARG A 182 -11.59 -2.15 -6.25
C ARG A 182 -12.28 -1.70 -7.54
N GLY A 183 -13.15 -2.53 -8.08
CA GLY A 183 -14.12 -2.11 -9.07
C GLY A 183 -15.48 -2.75 -8.79
N ASP A 184 -16.52 -2.25 -9.44
CA ASP A 184 -17.86 -2.83 -9.34
C ASP A 184 -17.98 -4.13 -10.16
N ASP A 185 -17.19 -4.24 -11.22
CA ASP A 185 -16.99 -5.44 -12.02
C ASP A 185 -15.55 -5.48 -12.58
N LEU A 186 -15.24 -6.51 -13.39
CA LEU A 186 -13.91 -6.68 -13.96
C LEU A 186 -13.53 -5.59 -14.97
N ASN A 187 -14.50 -4.98 -15.68
CA ASN A 187 -14.25 -3.90 -16.63
C ASN A 187 -13.97 -2.59 -15.90
N ASP A 188 -14.74 -2.32 -14.84
CA ASP A 188 -14.51 -1.16 -13.98
C ASP A 188 -13.15 -1.27 -13.26
N LEU A 189 -12.84 -2.45 -12.68
CA LEU A 189 -11.52 -2.68 -12.05
C LEU A 189 -10.36 -2.46 -13.04
N ARG A 190 -10.52 -2.88 -14.29
CA ARG A 190 -9.53 -2.64 -15.35
C ARG A 190 -9.40 -1.15 -15.67
N THR A 191 -10.51 -0.42 -15.68
CA THR A 191 -10.54 1.04 -15.88
C THR A 191 -9.81 1.76 -14.75
N ASN A 192 -10.10 1.40 -13.49
CA ASN A 192 -9.43 1.93 -12.31
C ASN A 192 -7.93 1.64 -12.33
N THR A 193 -7.53 0.42 -12.73
CA THR A 193 -6.12 0.04 -12.90
C THR A 193 -5.41 0.88 -13.95
N ASN A 194 -6.03 1.09 -15.11
CA ASN A 194 -5.47 1.94 -16.16
C ASN A 194 -5.36 3.40 -15.72
N HIS A 195 -6.36 3.91 -15.00
CA HIS A 195 -6.35 5.27 -14.47
C HIS A 195 -5.22 5.47 -13.46
N LEU A 196 -5.06 4.55 -12.50
CA LEU A 196 -3.94 4.56 -11.55
C LEU A 196 -2.60 4.57 -12.30
N ASN A 197 -2.40 3.66 -13.25
CA ASN A 197 -1.15 3.58 -14.01
C ASN A 197 -0.86 4.88 -14.79
N ALA A 198 -1.88 5.46 -15.43
CA ALA A 198 -1.74 6.73 -16.15
C ALA A 198 -1.36 7.90 -15.24
N LEU A 199 -1.83 7.91 -13.98
CA LEU A 199 -1.46 8.91 -12.99
C LEU A 199 -0.05 8.68 -12.42
N LEU A 200 0.36 7.43 -12.21
CA LEU A 200 1.67 7.12 -11.66
C LEU A 200 2.81 7.29 -12.67
N LEU A 201 2.59 7.02 -13.96
CA LEU A 201 3.61 7.14 -15.01
C LEU A 201 4.34 8.49 -15.09
N PRO A 202 3.65 9.66 -15.07
CA PRO A 202 4.30 10.97 -15.09
C PRO A 202 4.75 11.44 -13.70
N ASN A 203 4.22 10.84 -12.63
CA ASN A 203 4.44 11.34 -11.28
C ASN A 203 5.52 10.58 -10.50
N GLY A 204 5.67 9.27 -10.74
CA GLY A 204 6.64 8.39 -10.08
C GLY A 204 8.10 8.61 -10.45
#